data_AF-A0A496WAT7-F1
#
_entry.id   AF-A0A496WAT7-F1
#
_cell.length_a   1.000
_cell.length_b   1.000
_cell.length_c   1.000
_cell.angle_alpha   90.00
_cell.angle_beta   90.00
_cell.angle_gamma   90.00
#
_symmetry.space_group_name_H-M   'P 1'
#
loop_
_entity.id
_entity.type
_entity.pdbx_description
1 polymer ?
#
loop_
_entity_poly.entity_id
_entity_poly.type
_entity_poly.pdbx_seq_one_letter_code
_entity_poly.pdbx_strand_id
1 'polypeptide(L)'
;MSSAKKRLQEILEQEVENTKRRVFLVEGEDDVEAYNQLLNRQFLTWESKWAIFHAGNKQKVIDMLADEPTWLGLIDRDEWSDERILQEQNALSNLLVLPRFCLENYLICPDEIWEALSENQRAKIADGLPQLKAEILAEKEKWIRHGVLWTIINPLWEGIKVLGFKGALLDFNNAQDDTKIQDVLKRWHDFLEPQHIFTQFQNQLNDVLALEESEQLKKWVHGKPFYHLHVHQVLNRLLGQESAEMRKNKILQTCPLPNDLDFLYQMMGLV
;
A
#
# COMPACT_ATOMS: atom_id res chain seq x y z
N MET A 1 14.95 -22.43 10.23
CA MET A 1 15.23 -21.10 9.64
C MET A 1 13.91 -20.39 9.42
N SER A 2 13.77 -19.11 9.78
CA SER A 2 12.50 -18.39 9.57
C SER A 2 12.20 -18.25 8.07
N SER A 3 10.93 -18.09 7.72
CA SER A 3 10.52 -17.88 6.33
C SER A 3 11.21 -16.66 5.70
N ALA A 4 11.41 -15.58 6.47
CA ALA A 4 12.14 -14.39 6.03
C ALA A 4 13.61 -14.72 5.71
N LYS A 5 14.31 -15.44 6.60
CA LYS A 5 15.71 -15.83 6.39
C LYS A 5 15.92 -16.74 5.19
N LYS A 6 14.96 -17.64 4.91
CA LYS A 6 15.01 -18.46 3.70
C LYS A 6 14.93 -17.61 2.44
N ARG A 7 13.96 -16.69 2.38
CA ARG A 7 13.78 -15.80 1.24
C ARG A 7 14.95 -14.82 1.07
N LEU A 8 15.52 -14.33 2.16
CA LEU A 8 16.75 -13.54 2.17
C LEU A 8 17.90 -14.30 1.50
N GLN A 9 18.13 -15.55 1.89
CA GLN A 9 19.16 -16.40 1.27
C GLN A 9 18.90 -16.63 -0.21
N GLU A 10 17.66 -16.91 -0.61
CA GLU A 10 17.30 -17.08 -2.03
C GLU A 10 17.63 -15.82 -2.86
N ILE A 11 17.38 -14.62 -2.33
CA ILE A 11 17.71 -13.35 -3.02
C ILE A 11 19.23 -13.14 -3.07
N LEU A 12 19.92 -13.38 -1.95
CA LEU A 12 21.37 -13.28 -1.89
C LEU A 12 22.03 -14.26 -2.86
N GLU A 13 21.60 -15.52 -2.96
CA GLU A 13 22.13 -16.49 -3.92
C GLU A 13 21.93 -16.02 -5.37
N GLN A 14 20.80 -15.37 -5.68
CA GLN A 14 20.54 -14.83 -7.02
C GLN A 14 21.46 -13.64 -7.39
N GLU A 15 21.90 -12.84 -6.42
CA GLU A 15 22.71 -11.62 -6.67
C GLU A 15 24.22 -11.77 -6.34
N VAL A 16 24.58 -12.57 -5.33
CA VAL A 16 25.96 -12.78 -4.83
C VAL A 16 26.82 -13.52 -5.85
N GLU A 17 26.22 -14.33 -6.73
CA GLU A 17 26.99 -15.01 -7.78
C GLU A 17 27.27 -14.15 -9.02
N ASN A 18 26.57 -13.02 -9.28
CA ASN A 18 26.61 -12.45 -10.64
C ASN A 18 26.71 -10.93 -10.86
N THR A 19 26.37 -10.01 -9.92
CA THR A 19 26.07 -8.63 -10.38
C THR A 19 26.51 -7.45 -9.50
N LYS A 20 26.82 -7.63 -8.21
CA LYS A 20 27.10 -6.55 -7.23
C LYS A 20 26.00 -5.47 -7.12
N ARG A 21 24.75 -5.78 -7.48
CA ARG A 21 23.62 -4.85 -7.39
C ARG A 21 23.13 -4.70 -5.95
N ARG A 22 22.55 -3.54 -5.64
CA ARG A 22 21.77 -3.31 -4.42
C ARG A 22 20.36 -3.88 -4.61
N VAL A 23 19.71 -4.28 -3.52
CA VAL A 23 18.34 -4.82 -3.56
C VAL A 23 17.34 -3.73 -3.19
N PHE A 24 16.31 -3.59 -4.01
CA PHE A 24 15.08 -2.86 -3.72
C PHE A 24 13.96 -3.87 -3.42
N LEU A 25 13.47 -3.86 -2.19
CA LEU A 25 12.53 -4.86 -1.66
C LEU A 25 11.12 -4.28 -1.58
N VAL A 26 10.15 -5.01 -2.12
CA VAL A 26 8.72 -4.65 -2.09
C VAL A 26 7.91 -5.80 -1.49
N GLU A 27 6.62 -5.58 -1.23
CA GLU A 27 5.79 -6.57 -0.54
C GLU A 27 5.41 -7.74 -1.45
N GLY A 28 4.82 -7.46 -2.61
CA GLY A 28 4.23 -8.43 -3.52
C GLY A 28 4.92 -8.53 -4.87
N GLU A 29 4.58 -9.59 -5.62
CA GLU A 29 5.07 -9.80 -6.98
C GLU A 29 4.53 -8.73 -7.96
N ASP A 30 3.26 -8.33 -7.80
CA ASP A 30 2.65 -7.26 -8.60
C ASP A 30 3.40 -5.92 -8.46
N ASP A 31 3.97 -5.65 -7.27
CA ASP A 31 4.75 -4.44 -7.01
C ASP A 31 6.07 -4.47 -7.78
N VAL A 32 6.72 -5.65 -7.86
CA VAL A 32 7.94 -5.85 -8.62
C VAL A 32 7.70 -5.49 -10.08
N GLU A 33 6.61 -5.97 -10.68
CA GLU A 33 6.27 -5.65 -12.07
C GLU A 33 6.03 -4.13 -12.25
N ALA A 34 5.26 -3.51 -11.36
CA ALA A 34 4.95 -2.09 -11.42
C ALA A 34 6.18 -1.19 -11.33
N TYR A 35 7.08 -1.44 -10.36
CA TYR A 35 8.29 -0.64 -10.23
C TYR A 35 9.29 -0.89 -11.37
N ASN A 36 9.36 -2.12 -11.90
CA ASN A 36 10.13 -2.37 -13.11
C ASN A 36 9.64 -1.51 -14.27
N GLN A 37 8.32 -1.42 -14.50
CA GLN A 37 7.75 -0.59 -15.57
C GLN A 37 8.05 0.91 -15.36
N LEU A 38 7.86 1.41 -14.14
CA LEU A 38 8.12 2.82 -13.81
C LEU A 38 9.60 3.19 -13.99
N LEU A 39 10.52 2.35 -13.48
CA LEU A 39 11.96 2.63 -13.53
C LEU A 39 12.54 2.45 -14.93
N ASN A 40 12.13 1.42 -15.68
CA ASN A 40 12.62 1.17 -17.05
C ASN A 40 12.34 2.30 -18.01
N ARG A 41 11.26 3.05 -17.78
CA ARG A 41 10.94 4.20 -18.63
C ARG A 41 11.86 5.38 -18.41
N GLN A 42 12.29 5.61 -17.18
CA GLN A 42 12.97 6.85 -16.80
C GLN A 42 14.49 6.70 -16.70
N PHE A 43 14.95 5.55 -16.22
CA PHE A 43 16.31 5.38 -15.76
C PHE A 43 16.98 4.22 -16.52
N LEU A 44 17.36 4.43 -17.78
CA LEU A 44 17.86 3.39 -18.70
C LEU A 44 18.93 2.42 -18.14
N THR A 45 19.64 2.80 -17.07
CA THR A 45 20.70 1.99 -16.46
C THR A 45 20.43 1.62 -15.00
N TRP A 46 19.21 1.80 -14.47
CA TRP A 46 18.91 1.51 -13.06
C TRP A 46 19.21 0.04 -12.70
N GLU A 47 18.90 -0.88 -13.62
CA GLU A 47 19.12 -2.33 -13.49
C GLU A 47 20.60 -2.73 -13.34
N SER A 48 21.53 -1.84 -13.70
CA SER A 48 22.97 -2.07 -13.49
C SER A 48 23.39 -1.88 -12.03
N LYS A 49 22.59 -1.15 -11.24
CA LYS A 49 22.86 -0.81 -9.84
C LYS A 49 21.89 -1.47 -8.88
N TRP A 50 20.68 -1.78 -9.33
CA TRP A 50 19.59 -2.25 -8.49
C TRP A 50 18.91 -3.49 -9.08
N ALA A 51 18.43 -4.36 -8.20
CA ALA A 51 17.55 -5.47 -8.52
C ALA A 51 16.30 -5.37 -7.61
N ILE A 52 15.12 -5.64 -8.15
CA ILE A 52 13.86 -5.56 -7.42
C ILE A 52 13.39 -6.96 -7.04
N PHE A 53 13.06 -7.16 -5.77
CA PHE A 53 12.54 -8.43 -5.28
C PHE A 53 11.33 -8.20 -4.40
N HIS A 54 10.43 -9.17 -4.36
CA HIS A 54 9.35 -9.20 -3.37
C HIS A 54 9.76 -10.03 -2.14
N ALA A 55 9.37 -9.54 -0.96
CA ALA A 55 9.54 -10.24 0.32
C ALA A 55 8.38 -11.21 0.60
N GLY A 56 7.20 -10.92 0.07
CA GLY A 56 5.94 -11.66 0.23
C GLY A 56 4.96 -11.07 1.25
N ASN A 57 5.41 -10.19 2.15
CA ASN A 57 4.56 -9.35 3.00
C ASN A 57 5.39 -8.27 3.71
N LYS A 58 4.70 -7.25 4.25
CA LYS A 58 5.26 -6.15 5.05
C LYS A 58 6.25 -6.58 6.15
N GLN A 59 5.88 -7.57 6.98
CA GLN A 59 6.75 -8.01 8.07
C GLN A 59 8.07 -8.60 7.57
N LYS A 60 8.05 -9.35 6.46
CA LYS A 60 9.26 -9.90 5.86
C LYS A 60 10.15 -8.82 5.27
N VAL A 61 9.59 -7.72 4.76
CA VAL A 61 10.39 -6.57 4.32
C VAL A 61 11.19 -6.04 5.51
N ILE A 62 10.52 -5.76 6.64
CA ILE A 62 11.16 -5.26 7.87
C ILE A 62 12.25 -6.22 8.36
N ASP A 63 11.92 -7.51 8.49
CA ASP A 63 12.84 -8.53 8.97
C ASP A 63 14.11 -8.60 8.09
N MET A 64 13.96 -8.53 6.77
CA MET A 64 15.09 -8.56 5.83
C MET A 64 15.91 -7.28 5.86
N LEU A 65 15.27 -6.11 5.95
CA LEU A 65 15.99 -4.83 6.00
C LEU A 65 16.80 -4.67 7.30
N ALA A 66 16.33 -5.26 8.40
CA ALA A 66 17.09 -5.31 9.66
C ALA A 66 18.37 -6.16 9.52
N ASP A 67 18.31 -7.25 8.77
CA ASP A 67 19.47 -8.11 8.48
C ASP A 67 20.38 -7.49 7.39
N GLU A 68 19.84 -6.69 6.47
CA GLU A 68 20.56 -6.09 5.33
C GLU A 68 20.40 -4.54 5.24
N PRO A 69 21.16 -3.75 6.03
CA PRO A 69 21.02 -2.30 6.08
C PRO A 69 21.35 -1.54 4.78
N THR A 70 21.99 -2.22 3.82
CA THR A 70 22.37 -1.61 2.52
C THR A 70 21.27 -1.73 1.46
N TRP A 71 20.30 -2.60 1.71
CA TRP A 71 19.10 -2.76 0.88
C TRP A 71 18.16 -1.60 1.14
N LEU A 72 17.23 -1.37 0.21
CA LEU A 72 16.15 -0.40 0.36
C LEU A 72 14.84 -1.17 0.32
N GLY A 73 13.86 -0.83 1.15
CA GLY A 73 12.53 -1.42 1.01
C GLY A 73 11.43 -0.37 1.01
N LEU A 74 10.33 -0.68 0.32
CA LEU A 74 9.14 0.17 0.23
C LEU A 74 7.89 -0.67 0.50
N ILE A 75 7.05 -0.16 1.39
CA ILE A 75 5.80 -0.80 1.81
C ILE A 75 4.60 0.13 1.59
N ASP A 76 3.42 -0.46 1.49
CA ASP A 76 2.15 0.26 1.46
C ASP A 76 1.88 0.96 2.80
N ARG A 77 1.12 2.06 2.77
CA ARG A 77 0.73 2.83 3.97
C ARG A 77 -0.46 2.19 4.69
N ASP A 78 -1.34 1.57 3.93
CA ASP A 78 -2.66 1.00 4.27
C ASP A 78 -2.86 0.38 5.66
N GLU A 79 -1.85 -0.27 6.22
CA GLU A 79 -1.98 -1.00 7.49
C GLU A 79 -1.58 -0.22 8.74
N TRP A 80 -0.76 0.83 8.61
CA TRP A 80 -0.07 1.45 9.76
C TRP A 80 -0.56 2.86 10.06
N SER A 81 -0.58 3.20 11.35
CA SER A 81 -0.74 4.58 11.78
C SER A 81 0.54 5.39 11.53
N ASP A 82 0.41 6.70 11.51
CA ASP A 82 1.53 7.62 11.31
C ASP A 82 2.61 7.47 12.39
N GLU A 83 2.20 7.22 13.64
CA GLU A 83 3.13 6.95 14.75
C GLU A 83 3.90 5.66 14.53
N ARG A 84 3.24 4.60 14.04
CA ARG A 84 3.88 3.32 13.74
C ARG A 84 4.87 3.47 12.58
N ILE A 85 4.48 4.16 11.52
CA ILE A 85 5.36 4.48 10.38
C ILE A 85 6.61 5.21 10.90
N LEU A 86 6.43 6.27 11.70
CA LEU A 86 7.55 7.04 12.23
C LEU A 86 8.48 6.19 13.12
N GLN A 87 7.91 5.33 13.98
CA GLN A 87 8.71 4.42 14.81
C GLN A 87 9.56 3.45 13.96
N GLU A 88 8.96 2.83 12.95
CA GLU A 88 9.64 1.86 12.09
C GLU A 88 10.69 2.52 11.19
N GLN A 89 10.41 3.69 10.63
CA GLN A 89 11.41 4.45 9.83
C GLN A 89 12.57 4.98 10.69
N ASN A 90 12.32 5.31 11.97
CA ASN A 90 13.39 5.67 12.90
C ASN A 90 14.27 4.46 13.27
N ALA A 91 13.68 3.26 13.33
CA ALA A 91 14.41 2.02 13.60
C ALA A 91 15.18 1.52 12.36
N LEU A 92 14.61 1.72 11.17
CA LEU A 92 15.13 1.25 9.89
C LEU A 92 15.18 2.40 8.89
N SER A 93 16.32 3.10 8.83
CA SER A 93 16.53 4.23 7.91
C SER A 93 16.41 3.87 6.42
N ASN A 94 16.47 2.57 6.11
CA ASN A 94 16.32 2.03 4.76
C ASN A 94 14.91 1.49 4.48
N LEU A 95 13.95 1.68 5.39
CA LEU A 95 12.54 1.42 5.19
C LEU A 95 11.82 2.69 4.74
N LEU A 96 11.20 2.60 3.56
CA LEU A 96 10.37 3.63 2.98
C LEU A 96 8.90 3.21 3.05
N VAL A 97 8.00 4.19 3.15
CA VAL A 97 6.56 3.97 3.10
C VAL A 97 5.99 4.80 1.96
N LEU A 98 5.05 4.23 1.20
CA LEU A 98 4.39 4.95 0.15
C LEU A 98 3.65 6.19 0.67
N PRO A 99 3.70 7.32 -0.05
CA PRO A 99 2.99 8.54 0.31
C PRO A 99 1.48 8.42 0.09
N ARG A 100 1.07 7.44 -0.74
CA ARG A 100 -0.31 7.06 -1.03
C ARG A 100 -0.71 5.83 -0.23
N PHE A 101 -2.02 5.55 -0.18
CA PHE A 101 -2.56 4.43 0.58
C PHE A 101 -1.93 3.08 0.18
N CYS A 102 -1.96 2.76 -1.11
CA CYS A 102 -1.21 1.65 -1.71
C CYS A 102 -0.81 2.00 -3.16
N LEU A 103 -0.11 1.10 -3.83
CA LEU A 103 0.30 1.27 -5.24
C LEU A 103 -0.89 1.51 -6.20
N GLU A 104 -2.04 0.87 -5.99
CA GLU A 104 -3.21 1.09 -6.87
C GLU A 104 -3.74 2.54 -6.81
N ASN A 105 -3.35 3.35 -5.83
CA ASN A 105 -3.73 4.76 -5.78
C ASN A 105 -3.10 5.62 -6.88
N TYR A 106 -2.11 5.10 -7.63
CA TYR A 106 -1.63 5.70 -8.89
C TYR A 106 -2.55 5.42 -10.09
N LEU A 107 -3.58 4.59 -9.92
CA LEU A 107 -4.49 4.14 -10.98
C LEU A 107 -5.92 4.61 -10.79
N ILE A 108 -6.18 5.50 -9.82
CA ILE A 108 -7.54 5.93 -9.45
C ILE A 108 -7.77 7.44 -9.57
N CYS A 109 -6.71 8.22 -9.75
CA CYS A 109 -6.80 9.67 -9.90
C CYS A 109 -7.18 10.00 -11.35
N PRO A 110 -8.36 10.60 -11.63
CA PRO A 110 -8.82 10.80 -13.01
C PRO A 110 -7.87 11.63 -13.87
N ASP A 111 -7.26 12.67 -13.30
CA ASP A 111 -6.29 13.53 -13.99
C ASP A 111 -5.04 12.73 -14.41
N GLU A 112 -4.49 11.94 -13.49
CA GLU A 112 -3.29 11.12 -13.74
C GLU A 112 -3.59 10.00 -14.76
N ILE A 113 -4.78 9.37 -14.68
CA ILE A 113 -5.23 8.39 -15.67
C ILE A 113 -5.37 9.05 -17.03
N TRP A 114 -6.00 10.23 -17.11
CA TRP A 114 -6.18 10.95 -18.37
C TRP A 114 -4.85 11.28 -19.03
N GLU A 115 -3.86 11.72 -18.24
CA GLU A 115 -2.50 11.95 -18.71
C GLU A 115 -1.85 10.68 -19.27
N ALA A 116 -2.12 9.52 -18.68
CA ALA A 116 -1.66 8.22 -19.16
C ALA A 116 -2.35 7.73 -20.45
N LEU A 117 -3.55 8.23 -20.79
CA LEU A 117 -4.28 7.80 -22.00
C LEU A 117 -3.65 8.35 -23.27
N SER A 118 -3.49 7.50 -24.29
CA SER A 118 -3.13 7.91 -25.65
C SER A 118 -4.22 8.77 -26.29
N GLU A 119 -3.87 9.54 -27.33
CA GLU A 119 -4.83 10.37 -28.09
C GLU A 119 -6.02 9.54 -28.60
N ASN A 120 -5.77 8.34 -29.11
CA ASN A 120 -6.81 7.41 -29.57
C ASN A 120 -7.74 6.95 -28.44
N GLN A 121 -7.24 6.81 -27.21
CA GLN A 121 -8.07 6.48 -26.05
C GLN A 121 -8.88 7.69 -25.59
N ARG A 122 -8.25 8.87 -25.51
CA ARG A 122 -8.94 10.13 -25.16
C ARG A 122 -10.08 10.44 -26.13
N ALA A 123 -9.88 10.18 -27.43
CA ALA A 123 -10.90 10.38 -28.47
C ALA A 123 -12.12 9.46 -28.33
N LYS A 124 -12.03 8.35 -27.58
CA LYS A 124 -13.19 7.46 -27.29
C LYS A 124 -14.12 8.03 -26.22
N ILE A 125 -13.62 8.97 -25.42
CA ILE A 125 -14.37 9.57 -24.31
C ILE A 125 -15.00 10.85 -24.83
N ALA A 126 -16.31 10.83 -25.09
CA ALA A 126 -17.00 11.85 -25.87
C ALA A 126 -16.89 13.26 -25.27
N ASP A 127 -17.03 13.38 -23.96
CA ASP A 127 -16.87 14.65 -23.22
C ASP A 127 -15.51 14.73 -22.50
N GLY A 128 -14.52 13.96 -22.99
CA GLY A 128 -13.14 13.96 -22.51
C GLY A 128 -12.97 13.78 -20.99
N LEU A 129 -12.05 14.53 -20.42
CA LEU A 129 -11.73 14.47 -18.99
C LEU A 129 -12.94 14.71 -18.06
N PRO A 130 -13.85 15.68 -18.33
CA PRO A 130 -15.10 15.82 -17.58
C PRO A 130 -15.91 14.52 -17.42
N GLN A 131 -16.13 13.77 -18.50
CA GLN A 131 -16.83 12.47 -18.42
C GLN A 131 -16.04 11.45 -17.61
N LEU A 132 -14.73 11.34 -17.84
CA LEU A 132 -13.88 10.41 -17.08
C LEU A 132 -13.94 10.71 -15.57
N LYS A 133 -13.83 11.99 -15.19
CA LYS A 133 -13.97 12.44 -13.80
C LYS A 133 -15.33 12.08 -13.24
N ALA A 134 -16.41 12.43 -13.93
CA ALA A 134 -17.76 12.16 -13.45
C ALA A 134 -18.01 10.66 -13.21
N GLU A 135 -17.52 9.79 -14.10
CA GLU A 135 -17.71 8.35 -13.95
C GLU A 135 -16.80 7.72 -12.89
N ILE A 136 -15.53 8.10 -12.81
CA ILE A 136 -14.62 7.58 -11.77
C ILE A 136 -15.05 8.06 -10.39
N LEU A 137 -15.42 9.33 -10.25
CA LEU A 137 -15.82 9.93 -8.98
C LEU A 137 -17.28 9.66 -8.62
N ALA A 138 -18.00 8.89 -9.44
CA ALA A 138 -19.32 8.39 -9.09
C ALA A 138 -19.25 7.63 -7.76
N GLU A 139 -20.08 8.05 -6.80
CA GLU A 139 -20.10 7.50 -5.44
C GLU A 139 -18.77 7.64 -4.66
N LYS A 140 -17.91 8.61 -5.00
CA LYS A 140 -16.63 8.88 -4.32
C LYS A 140 -16.74 8.85 -2.79
N GLU A 141 -17.75 9.49 -2.21
CA GLU A 141 -17.95 9.54 -0.76
C GLU A 141 -18.13 8.15 -0.13
N LYS A 142 -18.73 7.19 -0.83
CA LYS A 142 -18.84 5.80 -0.35
C LYS A 142 -17.48 5.10 -0.31
N TRP A 143 -16.64 5.35 -1.32
CA TRP A 143 -15.28 4.82 -1.38
C TRP A 143 -14.34 5.44 -0.34
N ILE A 144 -14.49 6.75 -0.08
CA ILE A 144 -13.83 7.44 1.04
C ILE A 144 -14.27 6.80 2.35
N ARG A 145 -15.58 6.66 2.57
CA ARG A 145 -16.13 6.02 3.77
C ARG A 145 -15.57 4.62 3.98
N HIS A 146 -15.45 3.83 2.92
CA HIS A 146 -14.85 2.50 2.95
C HIS A 146 -13.36 2.54 3.35
N GLY A 147 -12.56 3.40 2.72
CA GLY A 147 -11.13 3.52 3.06
C GLY A 147 -10.89 4.02 4.48
N VAL A 148 -11.65 5.02 4.94
CA VAL A 148 -11.58 5.52 6.33
C VAL A 148 -12.00 4.43 7.33
N LEU A 149 -13.00 3.62 7.02
CA LEU A 149 -13.36 2.50 7.88
C LEU A 149 -12.20 1.50 7.98
N TRP A 150 -11.54 1.19 6.86
CA TRP A 150 -10.39 0.29 6.84
C TRP A 150 -9.24 0.79 7.70
N THR A 151 -8.90 2.08 7.64
CA THR A 151 -7.82 2.67 8.46
C THR A 151 -8.09 2.60 9.95
N ILE A 152 -9.37 2.55 10.36
CA ILE A 152 -9.76 2.40 11.76
C ILE A 152 -9.79 0.93 12.19
N ILE A 153 -10.30 0.03 11.33
CA ILE A 153 -10.49 -1.38 11.68
C ILE A 153 -9.18 -2.17 11.61
N ASN A 154 -8.34 -1.93 10.61
CA ASN A 154 -7.16 -2.76 10.38
C ASN A 154 -6.18 -2.77 11.58
N PRO A 155 -5.87 -1.62 12.22
CA PRO A 155 -5.00 -1.59 13.40
C PRO A 155 -5.55 -2.35 14.62
N LEU A 156 -6.87 -2.59 14.70
CA LEU A 156 -7.48 -3.30 15.83
C LEU A 156 -6.97 -4.75 15.92
N TRP A 157 -6.60 -5.38 14.80
CA TRP A 157 -6.08 -6.75 14.79
C TRP A 157 -4.72 -6.85 15.48
N GLU A 158 -3.78 -5.96 15.16
CA GLU A 158 -2.48 -5.94 15.84
C GLU A 158 -2.63 -5.46 17.29
N GLY A 159 -3.49 -4.47 17.54
CA GLY A 159 -3.78 -4.01 18.90
C GLY A 159 -4.31 -5.12 19.80
N ILE A 160 -5.26 -5.93 19.34
CA ILE A 160 -5.82 -7.00 20.16
C ILE A 160 -4.82 -8.16 20.36
N LYS A 161 -3.97 -8.45 19.38
CA LYS A 161 -2.86 -9.41 19.56
C LYS A 161 -1.90 -8.95 20.65
N VAL A 162 -1.53 -7.67 20.68
CA VAL A 162 -0.68 -7.09 21.74
C VAL A 162 -1.35 -7.20 23.11
N LEU A 163 -2.68 -7.11 23.18
CA LEU A 163 -3.46 -7.38 24.39
C LEU A 163 -3.54 -8.87 24.77
N GLY A 164 -2.85 -9.74 24.04
CA GLY A 164 -2.73 -11.16 24.33
C GLY A 164 -3.89 -12.00 23.80
N PHE A 165 -4.59 -11.55 22.74
CA PHE A 165 -5.67 -12.31 22.11
C PHE A 165 -5.26 -13.78 21.89
N LYS A 166 -6.07 -14.72 22.40
CA LYS A 166 -5.77 -16.16 22.48
C LYS A 166 -4.59 -16.51 23.38
N GLY A 167 -3.41 -15.89 23.21
CA GLY A 167 -2.17 -16.26 23.89
C GLY A 167 -2.23 -16.13 25.41
N ALA A 168 -2.82 -15.06 25.93
CA ALA A 168 -2.89 -14.82 27.38
C ALA A 168 -3.75 -15.87 28.11
N LEU A 169 -4.82 -16.35 27.48
CA LEU A 169 -5.73 -17.36 28.06
C LEU A 169 -5.37 -18.80 27.67
N LEU A 170 -4.43 -18.97 26.74
CA LEU A 170 -3.84 -20.28 26.44
C LEU A 170 -2.81 -20.69 27.52
N ASP A 171 -2.24 -19.72 28.23
CA ASP A 171 -1.35 -19.98 29.36
C ASP A 171 -2.08 -20.77 30.46
N PHE A 172 -1.46 -21.88 30.87
CA PHE A 172 -2.08 -22.83 31.81
C PHE A 172 -2.39 -22.18 33.16
N ASN A 173 -1.51 -21.31 33.66
CA ASN A 173 -1.68 -20.68 34.96
C ASN A 173 -2.79 -19.61 34.92
N ASN A 174 -2.78 -18.76 33.88
CA ASN A 174 -3.85 -17.78 33.69
C ASN A 174 -5.22 -18.47 33.53
N ALA A 175 -5.26 -19.66 32.92
CA ALA A 175 -6.49 -20.43 32.77
C ALA A 175 -7.03 -21.03 34.08
N GLN A 176 -6.26 -21.02 35.18
CA GLN A 176 -6.74 -21.42 36.51
C GLN A 176 -7.17 -20.23 37.38
N ASP A 177 -7.03 -18.99 36.90
CA ASP A 177 -7.32 -17.77 37.65
C ASP A 177 -8.50 -17.02 37.01
N ASP A 178 -9.69 -17.21 37.58
CA ASP A 178 -10.92 -16.58 37.11
C ASP A 178 -10.85 -15.04 37.10
N THR A 179 -10.12 -14.44 38.03
CA THR A 179 -9.94 -12.98 38.07
C THR A 179 -9.09 -12.53 36.88
N LYS A 180 -8.00 -13.24 36.62
CA LYS A 180 -7.14 -12.98 35.47
C LYS A 180 -7.87 -13.15 34.14
N ILE A 181 -8.71 -14.18 34.03
CA ILE A 181 -9.55 -14.41 32.84
C ILE A 181 -10.47 -13.21 32.62
N GLN A 182 -11.20 -12.78 33.66
CA GLN A 182 -12.10 -11.62 33.58
C GLN A 182 -11.36 -10.33 33.18
N ASP A 183 -10.18 -10.09 33.75
CA ASP A 183 -9.36 -8.91 33.43
C ASP A 183 -8.89 -8.90 31.97
N VAL A 184 -8.49 -10.04 31.42
CA VAL A 184 -8.10 -10.17 30.01
C VAL A 184 -9.30 -9.91 29.10
N LEU A 185 -10.43 -10.56 29.37
CA LEU A 185 -11.66 -10.38 28.59
C LEU A 185 -12.16 -8.94 28.64
N LYS A 186 -12.10 -8.29 29.80
CA LYS A 186 -12.44 -6.89 29.96
C LYS A 186 -11.56 -5.97 29.14
N ARG A 187 -10.23 -6.19 29.12
CA ARG A 187 -9.32 -5.40 28.26
C ARG A 187 -9.65 -5.54 26.79
N TRP A 188 -10.02 -6.74 26.32
CA TRP A 188 -10.45 -6.92 24.93
C TRP A 188 -11.77 -6.22 24.64
N HIS A 189 -12.75 -6.31 25.56
CA HIS A 189 -14.03 -5.63 25.45
C HIS A 189 -13.84 -4.10 25.38
N ASP A 190 -13.06 -3.54 26.30
CA ASP A 190 -12.84 -2.09 26.38
C ASP A 190 -12.06 -1.58 25.16
N PHE A 191 -11.13 -2.38 24.61
CA PHE A 191 -10.41 -2.06 23.38
C PHE A 191 -11.30 -2.12 22.12
N LEU A 192 -12.26 -3.05 22.07
CA LEU A 192 -13.19 -3.23 20.96
C LEU A 192 -14.54 -2.54 21.19
N GLU A 193 -14.60 -1.54 22.06
CA GLU A 193 -15.85 -0.87 22.41
C GLU A 193 -16.47 -0.19 21.16
N PRO A 194 -17.66 -0.61 20.70
CA PRO A 194 -18.20 -0.19 19.41
C PRO A 194 -18.43 1.31 19.29
N GLN A 195 -18.87 1.97 20.37
CA GLN A 195 -19.19 3.40 20.32
C GLN A 195 -17.92 4.24 20.16
N HIS A 196 -16.83 3.85 20.81
CA HIS A 196 -15.52 4.48 20.68
C HIS A 196 -14.99 4.35 19.26
N ILE A 197 -14.96 3.12 18.72
CA ILE A 197 -14.51 2.84 17.34
C ILE A 197 -15.35 3.65 16.34
N PHE A 198 -16.67 3.63 16.49
CA PHE A 198 -17.55 4.36 15.56
C PHE A 198 -17.36 5.87 15.65
N THR A 199 -17.11 6.41 16.85
CA THR A 199 -16.82 7.84 17.05
C THR A 199 -15.50 8.23 16.37
N GLN A 200 -14.45 7.44 16.53
CA GLN A 200 -13.18 7.66 15.83
C GLN A 200 -13.36 7.66 14.32
N PHE A 201 -14.09 6.68 13.80
CA PHE A 201 -14.42 6.59 12.39
C PHE A 201 -15.20 7.80 11.86
N GLN A 202 -16.21 8.28 12.60
CA GLN A 202 -16.99 9.46 12.18
C GLN A 202 -16.15 10.74 12.20
N ASN A 203 -15.31 10.92 13.21
CA ASN A 203 -14.40 12.06 13.29
C ASN A 203 -13.41 12.05 12.11
N GLN A 204 -12.75 10.92 11.88
CA GLN A 204 -11.81 10.76 10.76
C GLN A 204 -12.50 10.97 9.41
N LEU A 205 -13.74 10.48 9.25
CA LEU A 205 -14.49 10.66 8.01
C LEU A 205 -14.79 12.13 7.75
N ASN A 206 -15.20 12.89 8.77
CA ASN A 206 -15.47 14.32 8.65
C ASN A 206 -14.20 15.09 8.27
N ASP A 207 -13.06 14.77 8.90
CA ASP A 207 -11.77 15.39 8.59
C ASP A 207 -11.34 15.12 7.15
N VAL A 208 -11.50 13.87 6.69
CA VAL A 208 -11.15 13.46 5.31
C VAL A 208 -12.06 14.10 4.27
N LEU A 209 -13.37 14.21 4.56
CA LEU A 209 -14.31 14.87 3.65
C LEU A 209 -14.02 16.36 3.46
N ALA A 210 -13.31 16.99 4.41
CA ALA A 210 -12.87 18.37 4.31
C ALA A 210 -11.55 18.55 3.51
N LEU A 211 -10.85 17.47 3.16
CA LEU A 211 -9.63 17.51 2.35
C LEU A 211 -9.93 17.77 0.88
N GLU A 212 -8.91 18.25 0.16
CA GLU A 212 -8.94 18.32 -1.30
C GLU A 212 -9.16 16.95 -1.93
N GLU A 213 -9.88 16.90 -3.06
CA GLU A 213 -10.25 15.66 -3.72
C GLU A 213 -9.05 14.77 -4.07
N SER A 214 -7.94 15.38 -4.50
CA SER A 214 -6.71 14.65 -4.80
C SER A 214 -6.14 13.94 -3.57
N GLU A 215 -6.16 14.59 -2.40
CA GLU A 215 -5.71 14.01 -1.14
C GLU A 215 -6.65 12.90 -0.66
N GLN A 216 -7.97 13.08 -0.83
CA GLN A 216 -8.97 12.04 -0.53
C GLN A 216 -8.66 10.76 -1.32
N LEU A 217 -8.45 10.87 -2.63
CA LEU A 217 -8.17 9.72 -3.48
C LEU A 217 -6.81 9.10 -3.17
N LYS A 218 -5.75 9.91 -3.05
CA LYS A 218 -4.38 9.41 -2.89
C LYS A 218 -4.16 8.72 -1.55
N LYS A 219 -4.77 9.21 -0.46
CA LYS A 219 -4.44 8.78 0.90
C LYS A 219 -5.55 8.09 1.65
N TRP A 220 -6.81 8.25 1.25
CA TRP A 220 -7.96 7.82 2.06
C TRP A 220 -8.93 6.89 1.34
N VAL A 221 -8.68 6.59 0.07
CA VAL A 221 -9.38 5.52 -0.64
C VAL A 221 -8.50 4.29 -0.68
N HIS A 222 -9.07 3.15 -0.29
CA HIS A 222 -8.40 1.87 -0.46
C HIS A 222 -8.29 1.57 -1.97
N GLY A 223 -7.10 1.79 -2.52
CA GLY A 223 -6.86 1.82 -3.97
C GLY A 223 -7.20 0.51 -4.66
N LYS A 224 -6.80 -0.63 -4.08
CA LYS A 224 -7.01 -1.96 -4.66
C LYS A 224 -8.49 -2.28 -4.97
N PRO A 225 -9.43 -2.32 -4.01
CA PRO A 225 -10.83 -2.56 -4.31
C PRO A 225 -11.43 -1.46 -5.19
N PHE A 226 -11.06 -0.19 -5.00
CA PHE A 226 -11.61 0.89 -5.81
C PHE A 226 -11.20 0.77 -7.29
N TYR A 227 -9.93 0.44 -7.55
CA TYR A 227 -9.43 0.18 -8.89
C TYR A 227 -10.15 -1.00 -9.54
N HIS A 228 -10.13 -2.18 -8.91
CA HIS A 228 -10.66 -3.40 -9.53
C HIS A 228 -12.18 -3.40 -9.69
N LEU A 229 -12.91 -2.89 -8.68
CA LEU A 229 -14.38 -2.97 -8.64
C LEU A 229 -15.06 -1.79 -9.33
N HIS A 230 -14.39 -0.63 -9.43
CA HIS A 230 -15.00 0.59 -9.98
C HIS A 230 -14.21 1.18 -11.14
N VAL A 231 -12.98 1.66 -10.91
CA VAL A 231 -12.23 2.41 -11.94
C VAL A 231 -11.99 1.56 -13.18
N HIS A 232 -11.58 0.30 -13.01
CA HIS A 232 -11.41 -0.63 -14.12
C HIS A 232 -12.71 -0.84 -14.91
N GLN A 233 -13.85 -0.91 -14.22
CA GLN A 233 -15.16 -1.08 -14.87
C GLN A 233 -15.54 0.17 -15.68
N VAL A 234 -15.30 1.36 -15.13
CA VAL A 234 -15.45 2.64 -15.84
C VAL A 234 -14.59 2.64 -17.11
N LEU A 235 -13.31 2.30 -16.99
CA LEU A 235 -12.38 2.25 -18.12
C LEU A 235 -12.79 1.21 -19.17
N ASN A 236 -13.33 0.06 -18.76
CA ASN A 236 -13.86 -0.93 -19.70
C ASN A 236 -15.05 -0.42 -20.50
N ARG A 237 -15.97 0.32 -19.85
CA ARG A 237 -17.09 0.97 -20.55
C ARG A 237 -16.62 2.03 -21.54
N LEU A 238 -15.66 2.85 -21.14
CA LEU A 238 -15.19 4.00 -21.92
C LEU A 238 -14.19 3.62 -23.03
N LEU A 239 -13.29 2.67 -22.79
CA LEU A 239 -12.15 2.38 -23.67
C LEU A 239 -12.27 1.04 -24.40
N GLY A 240 -13.17 0.17 -23.92
CA GLY A 240 -13.34 -1.21 -24.37
C GLY A 240 -12.75 -2.21 -23.37
N GLN A 241 -13.22 -3.46 -23.48
CA GLN A 241 -12.90 -4.55 -22.57
C GLN A 241 -11.41 -4.93 -22.58
N GLU A 242 -10.84 -5.12 -21.40
CA GLU A 242 -9.49 -5.62 -21.15
C GLU A 242 -9.44 -6.17 -19.72
N SER A 243 -8.43 -6.98 -19.38
CA SER A 243 -8.23 -7.39 -17.99
C SER A 243 -7.72 -6.23 -17.13
N ALA A 244 -7.99 -6.28 -15.83
CA ALA A 244 -7.52 -5.27 -14.88
C ALA A 244 -5.98 -5.17 -14.88
N GLU A 245 -5.28 -6.30 -14.95
CA GLU A 245 -3.80 -6.32 -14.97
C GLU A 245 -3.23 -5.72 -16.24
N MET A 246 -3.75 -6.10 -17.41
CA MET A 246 -3.29 -5.52 -18.67
C MET A 246 -3.52 -4.00 -18.71
N ARG A 247 -4.65 -3.54 -18.16
CA ARG A 247 -4.94 -2.11 -18.07
C ARG A 247 -4.01 -1.39 -17.09
N LYS A 248 -3.77 -1.98 -15.91
CA LYS A 248 -2.84 -1.47 -14.89
C LYS A 248 -1.45 -1.28 -15.51
N ASN A 249 -0.93 -2.32 -16.15
CA ASN A 249 0.38 -2.29 -16.80
C ASN A 249 0.47 -1.23 -17.91
N LYS A 250 -0.57 -1.11 -18.75
CA LYS A 250 -0.60 -0.06 -19.79
C LYS A 250 -0.59 1.34 -19.20
N ILE A 251 -1.36 1.59 -18.14
CA ILE A 251 -1.39 2.89 -17.47
C ILE A 251 -0.04 3.19 -16.83
N LEU A 252 0.57 2.23 -16.11
CA LEU A 252 1.87 2.44 -15.47
C LEU A 252 3.01 2.68 -16.48
N GLN A 253 2.92 2.08 -17.67
CA GLN A 253 3.88 2.34 -18.75
C GLN A 253 3.78 3.77 -19.31
N THR A 254 2.60 4.39 -19.28
CA THR A 254 2.36 5.69 -19.94
C THR A 254 2.08 6.86 -19.00
N CYS A 255 1.72 6.62 -17.73
CA CYS A 255 1.39 7.67 -16.77
C CYS A 255 2.62 8.51 -16.43
N PRO A 256 2.56 9.85 -16.32
CA PRO A 256 3.72 10.62 -15.87
C PRO A 256 4.29 10.10 -14.55
N LEU A 257 5.61 10.25 -14.35
CA LEU A 257 6.20 9.84 -13.08
C LEU A 257 5.52 10.59 -11.95
N PRO A 258 5.04 9.89 -10.93
CA PRO A 258 4.46 10.57 -9.79
C PRO A 258 5.56 11.32 -9.04
N ASN A 259 5.45 12.65 -8.94
CA ASN A 259 6.40 13.49 -8.21
C ASN A 259 6.52 13.08 -6.73
N ASP A 260 5.47 12.47 -6.17
CA ASP A 260 5.47 11.95 -4.81
C ASP A 260 6.34 10.70 -4.64
N LEU A 261 6.88 10.10 -5.71
CA LEU A 261 7.90 9.05 -5.65
C LEU A 261 9.35 9.56 -5.76
N ASP A 262 9.58 10.88 -5.89
CA ASP A 262 10.94 11.44 -6.05
C ASP A 262 11.88 11.04 -4.91
N PHE A 263 11.38 10.92 -3.68
CA PHE A 263 12.16 10.51 -2.52
C PHE A 263 12.72 9.08 -2.70
N LEU A 264 11.98 8.17 -3.34
CA LEU A 264 12.46 6.82 -3.65
C LEU A 264 13.63 6.90 -4.62
N TYR A 265 13.49 7.69 -5.68
CA TYR A 265 14.52 7.82 -6.71
C TYR A 265 15.80 8.46 -6.17
N GLN A 266 15.68 9.43 -5.26
CA GLN A 266 16.80 10.03 -4.52
C GLN A 266 17.51 8.98 -3.64
N MET A 267 16.75 8.18 -2.88
CA MET A 267 17.31 7.10 -2.06
C MET A 267 17.99 6.01 -2.90
N MET A 268 17.50 5.80 -4.12
CA MET A 268 18.11 4.91 -5.11
C MET A 268 19.33 5.53 -5.82
N GLY A 269 19.59 6.84 -5.65
CA GLY A 269 20.66 7.57 -6.34
C GLY A 269 20.47 7.62 -7.85
N LEU A 270 19.21 7.75 -8.30
CA LEU A 270 18.83 7.85 -9.71
C LEU A 270 18.57 9.29 -10.16
N VAL A 271 18.31 10.19 -9.21
CA VAL A 271 18.14 11.64 -9.39
C VAL A 271 18.93 12.41 -8.33
#